data_AF-A0AA37PA29-F1
#
_entry.id   AF-A0AA37PA29-F1
#
_cell.length_a   1.000
_cell.length_b   1.000
_cell.length_c   1.000
_cell.angle_alpha   90.00
_cell.angle_beta   90.00
_cell.angle_gamma   90.00
#
_symmetry.space_group_name_H-M   'P 1'
#
loop_
_entity.id
_entity.type
_entity.pdbx_description
1 polymer ?
#
loop_
_entity_poly.entity_id
_entity_poly.type
_entity_poly.pdbx_seq_one_letter_code
_entity_poly.pdbx_strand_id
1 'polypeptide(L)'
;MEDTDTVPERHAFLGNYRRYSTQVIETIVQLKLSDAVYHVLGQAEQVLQHLYDDSPPMDVTKYIKYSMPVLRVDAQFTVIEAALKGYMKWRASTTQQSLPDYEQQRAALERDLESWCTKLLEMKFEDPLIRKRVLQLLVAFSTTALDKNPGFMLKVLEHILMTWPAPQPEHRSFNEAIKDFQSESMVELQRLASKVPDHLLAVYDQIEARVNDMISSGTLDEKRQIAYQSFLFIIIHRASNIDPATQVQRLQEFIKPVTSSWQNQELKNSLSSYSGFCELLALDKAKRYLMSHRVHEVKDWGSCELDAEGLALQTELEERQKMLPLRPTKSFLSFSVEKLEKSSTPFQISYRLWNDSFPVILPDLLQFLSHAHASHNPDNWTELPAETRSVVGNVLSDRFWQAGISEGSKDEFYARVMDKKNTLEGLASTIRGTVRFVRETCYAIIYCMSRLEMQFYGFSELPGPLAQALFQNSFHLSAHQQINLLNLVRYLVDDCPLEQREHFLPPLLAACFQQMDAKINAEWENLERQQAIQAAADALTEEMKSESILRQVTYTAVIMVADFLDPTKRSESILFHPGFARFLTPIRQNTVSPFPRCKTPD
;
A
#
# COMPACT_ATOMS: atom_id res chain seq x y z
N MET A 1 21.23 28.51 -7.65
CA MET A 1 21.16 27.46 -6.60
C MET A 1 21.09 28.19 -5.26
N GLU A 2 20.11 29.10 -5.12
CA GLU A 2 20.18 30.21 -4.13
C GLU A 2 19.12 30.12 -3.02
N ASP A 3 18.01 29.40 -3.20
CA ASP A 3 16.90 29.39 -2.22
C ASP A 3 16.73 28.07 -1.45
N THR A 4 17.52 27.03 -1.76
CA THR A 4 17.45 25.71 -1.09
C THR A 4 18.84 25.10 -1.00
N ASP A 5 19.22 24.64 0.19
CA ASP A 5 20.56 24.11 0.48
C ASP A 5 20.69 22.65 0.04
N THR A 6 19.58 21.90 0.06
CA THR A 6 19.59 20.46 -0.21
C THR A 6 18.48 20.01 -1.16
N VAL A 7 18.71 18.88 -1.84
CA VAL A 7 17.71 18.26 -2.73
C VAL A 7 16.44 17.84 -1.97
N PRO A 8 16.50 17.23 -0.76
CA PRO A 8 15.31 16.93 0.03
C PRO A 8 14.49 18.16 0.41
N GLU A 9 15.14 19.24 0.81
CA GLU A 9 14.47 20.51 1.13
C GLU A 9 13.74 21.06 -0.10
N ARG A 10 14.39 21.05 -1.26
CA ARG A 10 13.77 21.44 -2.53
C ARG A 10 12.54 20.59 -2.86
N HIS A 11 12.62 19.27 -2.69
CA HIS A 11 11.46 18.39 -2.90
C HIS A 11 10.31 18.70 -1.92
N ALA A 12 10.62 19.00 -0.65
CA ALA A 12 9.61 19.38 0.34
C ALA A 12 8.94 20.71 -0.03
N PHE A 13 9.73 21.73 -0.40
CA PHE A 13 9.22 23.03 -0.85
C PHE A 13 8.34 22.89 -2.09
N LEU A 14 8.85 22.27 -3.16
CA LEU A 14 8.11 22.08 -4.41
C LEU A 14 6.84 21.24 -4.20
N GLY A 15 6.90 20.24 -3.32
CA GLY A 15 5.76 19.42 -2.95
C GLY A 15 4.65 20.22 -2.26
N ASN A 16 5.01 21.12 -1.34
CA ASN A 16 4.05 21.99 -0.67
C ASN A 16 3.52 23.08 -1.61
N TYR A 17 4.39 23.68 -2.42
CA TYR A 17 4.02 24.66 -3.43
C TYR A 17 3.00 24.09 -4.43
N ARG A 18 3.25 22.89 -4.97
CA ARG A 18 2.31 22.19 -5.87
C ARG A 18 0.93 21.97 -5.23
N ARG A 19 0.87 21.63 -3.92
CA ARG A 19 -0.41 21.49 -3.18
C ARG A 19 -1.14 22.83 -3.09
N TYR A 20 -0.44 23.91 -2.79
CA TYR A 20 -1.02 25.25 -2.74
C TYR A 20 -1.53 25.69 -4.11
N SER A 21 -0.73 25.52 -5.18
CA SER A 21 -1.16 25.81 -6.55
C SER A 21 -2.41 25.02 -6.96
N THR A 22 -2.50 23.75 -6.56
CA THR A 22 -3.69 22.91 -6.78
C THR A 22 -4.94 23.54 -6.16
N GLN A 23 -4.86 24.00 -4.91
CA GLN A 23 -5.99 24.66 -4.23
C GLN A 23 -6.38 25.99 -4.87
N VAL A 24 -5.40 26.76 -5.34
CA VAL A 24 -5.64 28.00 -6.09
C VAL A 24 -6.37 27.71 -7.40
N ILE A 25 -5.92 26.73 -8.17
CA ILE A 25 -6.58 26.31 -9.43
C ILE A 25 -8.02 25.84 -9.17
N GLU A 26 -8.22 25.01 -8.14
CA GLU A 26 -9.57 24.56 -7.72
C GLU A 26 -10.51 25.74 -7.42
N THR A 27 -9.99 26.80 -6.81
CA THR A 27 -10.75 28.01 -6.47
C THR A 27 -11.04 28.86 -7.71
N ILE A 28 -10.06 29.02 -8.60
CA ILE A 28 -10.23 29.73 -9.88
C ILE A 28 -11.33 29.07 -10.72
N VAL A 29 -11.34 27.74 -10.82
CA VAL A 29 -12.36 27.01 -11.58
C VAL A 29 -13.76 27.19 -10.98
N GLN A 30 -13.90 27.25 -9.66
CA GLN A 30 -15.21 27.54 -9.05
C GLN A 30 -15.73 28.95 -9.35
N LEU A 31 -14.82 29.92 -9.56
CA LEU A 31 -15.16 31.31 -9.87
C LEU A 31 -15.39 31.56 -11.37
N LYS A 32 -14.62 30.89 -12.23
CA LYS A 32 -14.64 31.07 -13.69
C LYS A 32 -14.62 29.71 -14.40
N LEU A 33 -15.70 28.95 -14.24
CA LEU A 33 -15.77 27.54 -14.64
C LEU A 33 -15.36 27.29 -16.09
N SER A 34 -16.15 27.81 -17.04
CA SER A 34 -15.96 27.51 -18.45
C SER A 34 -14.61 28.01 -18.95
N ASP A 35 -14.29 29.29 -18.71
CA ASP A 35 -13.02 29.90 -19.15
C ASP A 35 -11.80 29.15 -18.62
N ALA A 36 -11.79 28.80 -17.33
CA ALA A 36 -10.67 28.12 -16.71
C ALA A 36 -10.51 26.70 -17.24
N VAL A 37 -11.61 25.93 -17.38
CA VAL A 37 -11.55 24.57 -17.90
C VAL A 37 -11.10 24.56 -19.36
N TYR A 38 -11.66 25.40 -20.22
CA TYR A 38 -11.23 25.48 -21.62
C TYR A 38 -9.78 25.91 -21.77
N HIS A 39 -9.32 26.87 -20.97
CA HIS A 39 -7.93 27.29 -20.98
C HIS A 39 -6.97 26.14 -20.60
N VAL A 40 -7.29 25.43 -19.52
CA VAL A 40 -6.47 24.30 -19.03
C VAL A 40 -6.41 23.16 -20.05
N LEU A 41 -7.56 22.77 -20.63
CA LEU A 41 -7.62 21.69 -21.61
C LEU A 41 -6.95 22.07 -22.93
N GLY A 42 -7.11 23.31 -23.39
CA GLY A 42 -6.47 23.81 -24.61
C GLY A 42 -4.95 23.88 -24.48
N GLN A 43 -4.44 24.38 -23.34
CA GLN A 43 -3.01 24.36 -23.02
C GLN A 43 -2.46 22.93 -23.02
N ALA A 44 -3.15 22.00 -22.37
CA ALA A 44 -2.72 20.61 -22.32
C ALA A 44 -2.73 19.96 -23.71
N GLU A 45 -3.77 20.17 -24.52
CA GLU A 45 -3.85 19.66 -25.89
C GLU A 45 -2.69 20.17 -26.75
N GLN A 46 -2.38 21.47 -26.68
CA GLN A 46 -1.23 22.06 -27.38
C GLN A 46 0.09 21.40 -26.95
N VAL A 47 0.31 21.23 -25.65
CA VAL A 47 1.54 20.61 -25.13
C VAL A 47 1.66 19.14 -25.54
N LEU A 48 0.56 18.38 -25.54
CA LEU A 48 0.56 16.97 -25.94
C LEU A 48 0.83 16.79 -27.43
N GLN A 49 0.27 17.65 -28.29
CA GLN A 49 0.49 17.60 -29.73
C GLN A 49 1.94 17.89 -30.13
N HIS A 50 2.61 18.78 -29.40
CA HIS A 50 3.99 19.21 -29.66
C HIS A 50 4.97 18.60 -28.66
N LEU A 51 4.60 17.48 -28.02
CA LEU A 51 5.35 16.92 -26.89
C LEU A 51 6.77 16.50 -27.28
N TYR A 52 6.95 16.06 -28.53
CA TYR A 52 8.18 15.46 -29.04
C TYR A 52 8.84 16.25 -30.18
N ASP A 53 8.31 17.43 -30.55
CA ASP A 53 8.76 18.17 -31.75
C ASP A 53 10.27 18.45 -31.77
N ASP A 54 10.86 18.69 -30.61
CA ASP A 54 12.30 18.97 -30.45
C ASP A 54 13.09 17.76 -29.90
N SER A 55 12.53 16.55 -29.95
CA SER A 55 13.12 15.35 -29.35
C SER A 55 13.33 14.22 -30.36
N PRO A 56 14.45 13.48 -30.29
CA PRO A 56 14.59 12.26 -31.08
C PRO A 56 13.54 11.21 -30.65
N PRO A 57 13.24 10.22 -31.53
CA PRO A 57 12.43 9.07 -31.15
C PRO A 57 12.95 8.38 -29.89
N MET A 58 12.07 7.74 -29.12
CA MET A 58 12.44 7.12 -27.86
C MET A 58 13.44 5.99 -28.09
N ASP A 59 14.64 6.15 -27.54
CA ASP A 59 15.67 5.10 -27.50
C ASP A 59 15.54 4.32 -26.18
N VAL A 60 15.01 3.09 -26.26
CA VAL A 60 14.79 2.23 -25.10
C VAL A 60 16.10 1.90 -24.36
N THR A 61 17.22 1.85 -25.09
CA THR A 61 18.54 1.55 -24.50
C THR A 61 19.00 2.63 -23.53
N LYS A 62 18.52 3.87 -23.70
CA LYS A 62 18.82 5.04 -22.88
C LYS A 62 17.59 5.55 -22.12
N TYR A 63 16.65 4.66 -21.84
CA TYR A 63 15.40 5.03 -21.18
C TYR A 63 15.65 5.70 -19.81
N ILE A 64 15.07 6.88 -19.61
CA ILE A 64 15.11 7.64 -18.36
C ILE A 64 13.68 7.83 -17.86
N LYS A 65 13.42 7.34 -16.64
CA LYS A 65 12.10 7.35 -15.99
C LYS A 65 11.48 8.76 -15.90
N TYR A 66 12.29 9.78 -15.62
CA TYR A 66 11.83 11.17 -15.46
C TYR A 66 12.36 12.05 -16.59
N SER A 67 12.06 11.67 -17.83
CA SER A 67 12.37 12.48 -19.01
C SER A 67 11.55 13.78 -19.03
N MET A 68 12.02 14.80 -19.77
CA MET A 68 11.30 16.06 -19.88
C MET A 68 9.87 15.91 -20.44
N PRO A 69 9.61 15.05 -21.45
CA PRO A 69 8.23 14.73 -21.87
C PRO A 69 7.36 14.19 -20.74
N VAL A 70 7.86 13.25 -19.93
CA VAL A 70 7.12 12.70 -18.78
C VAL A 70 6.79 13.81 -17.76
N LEU A 71 7.76 14.67 -17.45
CA LEU A 71 7.59 15.77 -16.49
C LEU A 71 6.59 16.82 -16.99
N ARG A 72 6.63 17.16 -18.30
CA ARG A 72 5.65 18.08 -18.92
C ARG A 72 4.23 17.52 -18.84
N VAL A 73 4.05 16.24 -19.17
CA VAL A 73 2.75 15.56 -19.06
C VAL A 73 2.26 15.54 -17.62
N ASP A 74 3.12 15.16 -16.65
CA ASP A 74 2.72 15.14 -15.23
C ASP A 74 2.26 16.52 -14.75
N ALA A 75 2.98 17.58 -15.12
CA ALA A 75 2.61 18.95 -14.79
C ALA A 75 1.24 19.34 -15.36
N GLN A 76 1.01 19.11 -16.66
CA GLN A 76 -0.26 19.43 -17.29
C GLN A 76 -1.42 18.63 -16.69
N PHE A 77 -1.24 17.33 -16.48
CA PHE A 77 -2.33 16.48 -15.96
C PHE A 77 -2.64 16.80 -14.50
N THR A 78 -1.67 17.27 -13.73
CA THR A 78 -1.93 17.78 -12.38
C THR A 78 -2.83 19.00 -12.39
N VAL A 79 -2.60 19.93 -13.33
CA VAL A 79 -3.45 21.11 -13.49
C VAL A 79 -4.86 20.69 -13.90
N ILE A 80 -5.00 19.72 -14.80
CA ILE A 80 -6.31 19.16 -15.19
C ILE A 80 -6.99 18.49 -13.99
N GLU A 81 -6.29 17.68 -13.20
CA GLU A 81 -6.85 17.05 -12.00
C GLU A 81 -7.32 18.09 -10.97
N ALA A 82 -6.57 19.19 -10.80
CA ALA A 82 -6.97 20.31 -9.95
C ALA A 82 -8.23 21.00 -10.50
N ALA A 83 -8.28 21.24 -11.81
CA ALA A 83 -9.45 21.82 -12.45
C ALA A 83 -10.68 20.92 -12.34
N LEU A 84 -10.51 19.61 -12.53
CA LEU A 84 -11.55 18.60 -12.35
C LEU A 84 -12.09 18.61 -10.91
N LYS A 85 -11.23 18.70 -9.90
CA LYS A 85 -11.67 18.86 -8.50
C LYS A 85 -12.48 20.14 -8.28
N GLY A 86 -12.04 21.26 -8.87
CA GLY A 86 -12.79 22.53 -8.85
C GLY A 86 -14.18 22.38 -9.48
N TYR A 87 -14.27 21.74 -10.65
CA TYR A 87 -15.53 21.42 -11.31
C TYR A 87 -16.42 20.52 -10.45
N MET A 88 -15.88 19.47 -9.82
CA MET A 88 -16.68 18.59 -8.95
C MET A 88 -17.25 19.32 -7.73
N LYS A 89 -16.50 20.28 -7.14
CA LYS A 89 -17.01 21.16 -6.09
C LYS A 89 -18.12 22.09 -6.59
N TRP A 90 -17.96 22.65 -7.79
CA TRP A 90 -19.00 23.45 -8.44
C TRP A 90 -20.26 22.61 -8.72
N ARG A 91 -20.12 21.40 -9.26
CA ARG A 91 -21.21 20.46 -9.55
C ARG A 91 -21.98 20.09 -8.28
N ALA A 92 -21.30 19.91 -7.16
CA ALA A 92 -21.90 19.59 -5.86
C ALA A 92 -22.52 20.78 -5.11
N SER A 93 -22.30 22.03 -5.56
CA SER A 93 -22.75 23.23 -4.86
C SER A 93 -24.25 23.45 -5.02
N THR A 94 -25.00 23.41 -3.90
CA THR A 94 -26.45 23.69 -3.87
C THR A 94 -26.78 25.09 -4.40
N THR A 95 -25.93 26.07 -4.12
CA THR A 95 -26.10 27.45 -4.62
C THR A 95 -26.03 27.48 -6.14
N GLN A 96 -25.09 26.76 -6.75
CA GLN A 96 -24.94 26.71 -8.20
C GLN A 96 -26.09 25.93 -8.86
N GLN A 97 -26.53 24.82 -8.25
CA GLN A 97 -27.66 24.01 -8.74
C GLN A 97 -28.98 24.79 -8.81
N SER A 98 -29.14 25.86 -8.03
CA SER A 98 -30.33 26.70 -8.04
C SER A 98 -30.41 27.69 -9.21
N LEU A 99 -29.32 27.85 -9.97
CA LEU A 99 -29.27 28.75 -11.12
C LEU A 99 -30.02 28.16 -12.32
N PRO A 100 -30.81 28.96 -13.07
CA PRO A 100 -31.59 28.46 -14.20
C PRO A 100 -30.78 27.73 -15.28
N ASP A 101 -29.56 28.17 -15.54
CA ASP A 101 -28.72 27.65 -16.63
C ASP A 101 -27.78 26.51 -16.20
N TYR A 102 -27.85 26.08 -14.93
CA TYR A 102 -26.92 25.10 -14.35
C TYR A 102 -26.85 23.80 -15.16
N GLU A 103 -28.01 23.20 -15.45
CA GLU A 103 -28.05 21.89 -16.13
C GLU A 103 -27.54 22.00 -17.58
N GLN A 104 -27.86 23.10 -18.26
CA GLN A 104 -27.36 23.38 -19.61
C GLN A 104 -25.84 23.57 -19.61
N GLN A 105 -25.31 24.36 -18.67
CA GLN A 105 -23.87 24.59 -18.53
C GLN A 105 -23.14 23.30 -18.15
N ARG A 106 -23.70 22.50 -17.24
CA ARG A 106 -23.15 21.19 -16.84
C ARG A 106 -23.09 20.24 -18.03
N ALA A 107 -24.20 20.06 -18.75
CA ALA A 107 -24.29 19.15 -19.89
C ALA A 107 -23.39 19.58 -21.05
N ALA A 108 -23.26 20.90 -21.31
CA ALA A 108 -22.33 21.42 -22.31
C ALA A 108 -20.88 21.07 -21.93
N LEU A 109 -20.49 21.36 -20.70
CA LEU A 109 -19.14 21.08 -20.22
C LEU A 109 -18.83 19.58 -20.23
N GLU A 110 -19.76 18.73 -19.78
CA GLU A 110 -19.58 17.26 -19.80
C GLU A 110 -19.36 16.73 -21.23
N ARG A 111 -20.07 17.26 -22.23
CA ARG A 111 -19.81 16.91 -23.65
C ARG A 111 -18.41 17.34 -24.11
N ASP A 112 -17.96 18.53 -23.72
CA ASP A 112 -16.64 19.03 -24.10
C ASP A 112 -15.52 18.22 -23.41
N LEU A 113 -15.73 17.84 -22.14
CA LEU A 113 -14.84 16.96 -21.39
C LEU A 113 -14.74 15.58 -22.04
N GLU A 114 -15.86 14.98 -22.44
CA GLU A 114 -15.89 13.70 -23.16
C GLU A 114 -15.16 13.78 -24.50
N SER A 115 -15.39 14.86 -25.26
CA SER A 115 -14.72 15.11 -26.54
C SER A 115 -13.21 15.20 -26.36
N TRP A 116 -12.74 15.97 -25.38
CA TRP A 116 -11.31 16.09 -25.07
C TRP A 116 -10.71 14.74 -24.63
N CYS A 117 -11.39 13.98 -23.77
CA CYS A 117 -10.92 12.67 -23.34
C CYS A 117 -10.89 11.65 -24.49
N THR A 118 -11.83 11.73 -25.43
CA THR A 118 -11.86 10.86 -26.62
C THR A 118 -10.66 11.16 -27.52
N LYS A 119 -10.32 12.44 -27.75
CA LYS A 119 -9.08 12.80 -28.45
C LYS A 119 -7.85 12.27 -27.73
N LEU A 120 -7.80 12.37 -26.39
CA LEU A 120 -6.68 11.86 -25.61
C LEU A 120 -6.51 10.33 -25.74
N LEU A 121 -7.60 9.57 -25.77
CA LEU A 121 -7.59 8.12 -26.01
C LEU A 121 -7.01 7.74 -27.38
N GLU A 122 -7.20 8.59 -28.39
CA GLU A 122 -6.70 8.38 -29.75
C GLU A 122 -5.21 8.73 -29.91
N MET A 123 -4.65 9.54 -29.00
CA MET A 123 -3.23 9.88 -28.99
C MET A 123 -2.37 8.66 -28.66
N LYS A 124 -1.26 8.49 -29.39
CA LYS A 124 -0.31 7.39 -29.19
C LYS A 124 0.94 7.89 -28.50
N PHE A 125 1.23 7.33 -27.33
CA PHE A 125 2.45 7.60 -26.57
C PHE A 125 3.30 6.34 -26.50
N GLU A 126 4.62 6.45 -26.61
CA GLU A 126 5.52 5.29 -26.50
C GLU A 126 5.93 5.02 -25.05
N ASP A 127 6.10 6.07 -24.25
CA ASP A 127 6.58 5.98 -22.86
C ASP A 127 5.52 5.37 -21.92
N PRO A 128 5.83 4.26 -21.21
CA PRO A 128 4.92 3.64 -20.25
C PRO A 128 4.43 4.58 -19.14
N LEU A 129 5.23 5.56 -18.72
CA LEU A 129 4.84 6.50 -17.67
C LEU A 129 3.89 7.58 -18.16
N ILE A 130 3.99 7.98 -19.44
CA ILE A 130 3.00 8.86 -20.05
C ILE A 130 1.68 8.10 -20.20
N ARG A 131 1.71 6.87 -20.71
CA ARG A 131 0.52 5.99 -20.79
C ARG A 131 -0.14 5.81 -19.42
N LYS A 132 0.67 5.63 -18.37
CA LYS A 132 0.18 5.56 -16.98
C LYS A 132 -0.58 6.82 -16.57
N ARG A 133 -0.01 8.03 -16.82
CA ARG A 133 -0.69 9.30 -16.48
C ARG A 133 -1.96 9.52 -17.30
N VAL A 134 -1.96 9.13 -18.58
CA VAL A 134 -3.15 9.17 -19.45
C VAL A 134 -4.24 8.29 -18.88
N LEU A 135 -3.91 7.05 -18.50
CA LEU A 135 -4.86 6.12 -17.91
C LEU A 135 -5.49 6.65 -16.63
N GLN A 136 -4.67 7.13 -15.69
CA GLN A 136 -5.14 7.70 -14.43
C GLN A 136 -6.09 8.88 -14.66
N LEU A 137 -5.78 9.74 -15.63
CA LEU A 137 -6.61 10.90 -15.96
C LEU A 137 -7.95 10.47 -16.56
N LEU A 138 -7.95 9.55 -17.52
CA LEU A 138 -9.15 9.03 -18.15
C LEU A 138 -10.09 8.36 -17.13
N VAL A 139 -9.54 7.58 -16.21
CA VAL A 139 -10.31 6.94 -15.14
C VAL A 139 -10.80 7.97 -14.12
N ALA A 140 -10.03 9.02 -13.82
CA ALA A 140 -10.50 10.13 -13.00
C ALA A 140 -11.73 10.79 -13.63
N PHE A 141 -11.71 11.11 -14.92
CA PHE A 141 -12.89 11.64 -15.64
C PHE A 141 -14.06 10.66 -15.63
N SER A 142 -13.81 9.39 -15.99
CA SER A 142 -14.86 8.35 -16.06
C SER A 142 -15.54 8.08 -14.71
N THR A 143 -14.85 8.27 -13.59
CA THR A 143 -15.40 8.03 -12.24
C THR A 143 -15.91 9.29 -11.53
N THR A 144 -15.83 10.46 -12.18
CA THR A 144 -16.23 11.73 -11.60
C THR A 144 -17.11 12.55 -12.53
N ALA A 145 -16.54 13.36 -13.42
CA ALA A 145 -17.31 14.26 -14.29
C ALA A 145 -18.18 13.50 -15.30
N LEU A 146 -17.72 12.34 -15.78
CA LEU A 146 -18.39 11.51 -16.78
C LEU A 146 -18.95 10.21 -16.17
N ASP A 147 -19.22 10.22 -14.86
CA ASP A 147 -19.76 9.09 -14.09
C ASP A 147 -21.08 8.54 -14.65
N LYS A 148 -21.87 9.39 -15.33
CA LYS A 148 -23.14 9.04 -15.97
C LYS A 148 -23.02 8.58 -17.43
N ASN A 149 -21.81 8.50 -17.98
CA ASN A 149 -21.58 8.09 -19.36
C ASN A 149 -21.00 6.66 -19.44
N PRO A 150 -21.85 5.62 -19.56
CA PRO A 150 -21.39 4.23 -19.65
C PRO A 150 -20.58 3.97 -20.91
N GLY A 151 -20.89 4.63 -22.02
CA GLY A 151 -20.17 4.46 -23.29
C GLY A 151 -18.71 4.90 -23.19
N PHE A 152 -18.45 6.05 -22.56
CA PHE A 152 -17.09 6.51 -22.30
C PHE A 152 -16.35 5.58 -21.33
N MET A 153 -17.02 5.15 -20.25
CA MET A 153 -16.45 4.21 -19.28
C MET A 153 -15.97 2.91 -19.96
N LEU A 154 -16.79 2.33 -20.85
CA LEU A 154 -16.44 1.11 -21.57
C LEU A 154 -15.22 1.29 -22.48
N LYS A 155 -15.08 2.46 -23.14
CA LYS A 155 -13.86 2.79 -23.91
C LYS A 155 -12.62 2.83 -23.02
N VAL A 156 -12.73 3.41 -21.82
CA VAL A 156 -11.62 3.45 -20.85
C VAL A 156 -11.30 2.04 -20.35
N LEU A 157 -12.30 1.21 -20.06
CA LEU A 157 -12.11 -0.19 -19.66
C LEU A 157 -11.37 -0.99 -20.73
N GLU A 158 -11.83 -0.89 -21.99
CA GLU A 158 -11.17 -1.55 -23.13
C GLU A 158 -9.71 -1.10 -23.26
N HIS A 159 -9.46 0.21 -23.14
CA HIS A 159 -8.10 0.75 -23.17
C HIS A 159 -7.22 0.15 -22.07
N ILE A 160 -7.72 0.00 -20.83
CA ILE A 160 -6.96 -0.63 -19.74
C ILE A 160 -6.61 -2.09 -20.07
N LEU A 161 -7.56 -2.84 -20.64
CA LEU A 161 -7.40 -4.26 -20.90
C LEU A 161 -6.54 -4.58 -22.13
N MET A 162 -6.40 -3.65 -23.09
CA MET A 162 -5.81 -3.94 -24.41
C MET A 162 -4.48 -3.22 -24.72
N THR A 163 -3.99 -2.29 -23.90
CA THR A 163 -2.90 -1.36 -24.31
C THR A 163 -1.51 -1.65 -23.72
N TRP A 164 -1.29 -2.86 -23.22
CA TRP A 164 -0.05 -3.16 -22.50
C TRP A 164 1.14 -3.30 -23.44
N PRO A 165 2.23 -2.53 -23.21
CA PRO A 165 3.46 -2.74 -23.96
C PRO A 165 4.08 -4.09 -23.62
N ALA A 166 4.63 -4.77 -24.63
CA ALA A 166 5.38 -6.00 -24.42
C ALA A 166 6.70 -5.69 -23.68
N PRO A 167 7.10 -6.51 -22.69
CA PRO A 167 8.40 -6.35 -22.03
C PRO A 167 9.54 -6.62 -23.02
N GLN A 168 10.64 -5.89 -22.87
CA GLN A 168 11.86 -6.02 -23.66
C GLN A 168 12.99 -6.52 -22.75
N PRO A 169 13.31 -7.82 -22.70
CA PRO A 169 14.13 -8.42 -21.64
C PRO A 169 15.48 -7.73 -21.39
N GLU A 170 16.10 -7.17 -22.43
CA GLU A 170 17.40 -6.49 -22.39
C GLU A 170 17.36 -5.10 -21.74
N HIS A 171 16.18 -4.52 -21.52
CA HIS A 171 16.01 -3.14 -21.06
C HIS A 171 15.30 -3.07 -19.72
N ARG A 172 16.09 -3.21 -18.66
CA ARG A 172 15.62 -3.26 -17.27
C ARG A 172 14.78 -2.04 -16.86
N SER A 173 15.32 -0.82 -17.00
CA SER A 173 14.64 0.41 -16.56
C SER A 173 13.30 0.63 -17.27
N PHE A 174 13.23 0.26 -18.55
CA PHE A 174 11.99 0.31 -19.33
C PHE A 174 10.97 -0.72 -18.83
N ASN A 175 11.40 -1.96 -18.60
CA ASN A 175 10.53 -3.00 -18.04
C ASN A 175 10.02 -2.67 -16.63
N GLU A 176 10.80 -1.96 -15.82
CA GLU A 176 10.35 -1.44 -14.52
C GLU A 176 9.23 -0.41 -14.70
N ALA A 177 9.35 0.51 -15.67
CA ALA A 177 8.27 1.44 -16.01
C ALA A 177 7.02 0.72 -16.54
N ILE A 178 7.17 -0.37 -17.29
CA ILE A 178 6.04 -1.22 -17.73
C ILE A 178 5.37 -1.88 -16.51
N LYS A 179 6.14 -2.45 -15.57
CA LYS A 179 5.59 -3.05 -14.34
C LYS A 179 4.85 -2.02 -13.48
N ASP A 180 5.38 -0.79 -13.39
CA ASP A 180 4.72 0.33 -12.72
C ASP A 180 3.38 0.66 -13.40
N PHE A 181 3.36 0.74 -14.74
CA PHE A 181 2.13 0.98 -15.51
C PHE A 181 1.10 -0.14 -15.34
N GLN A 182 1.52 -1.41 -15.40
CA GLN A 182 0.64 -2.57 -15.19
C GLN A 182 0.04 -2.57 -13.77
N SER A 183 0.87 -2.29 -12.77
CA SER A 183 0.42 -2.23 -11.37
C SER A 183 -0.63 -1.13 -11.17
N GLU A 184 -0.39 0.06 -11.74
CA GLU A 184 -1.34 1.17 -11.67
C GLU A 184 -2.64 0.86 -12.44
N SER A 185 -2.55 0.17 -13.58
CA SER A 185 -3.71 -0.24 -14.36
C SER A 185 -4.67 -1.11 -13.55
N MET A 186 -4.13 -2.01 -12.71
CA MET A 186 -4.94 -2.83 -11.81
C MET A 186 -5.64 -2.00 -10.72
N VAL A 187 -4.95 -0.98 -10.18
CA VAL A 187 -5.53 -0.04 -9.20
C VAL A 187 -6.68 0.73 -9.84
N GLU A 188 -6.51 1.20 -11.07
CA GLU A 188 -7.55 1.96 -11.77
C GLU A 188 -8.75 1.07 -12.21
N LEU A 189 -8.55 -0.21 -12.55
CA LEU A 189 -9.66 -1.16 -12.71
C LEU A 189 -10.50 -1.28 -11.45
N GLN A 190 -9.85 -1.46 -10.29
CA GLN A 190 -10.53 -1.56 -9.01
C GLN A 190 -11.26 -0.26 -8.65
N ARG A 191 -10.71 0.89 -9.04
CA ARG A 191 -11.36 2.20 -8.88
C ARG A 191 -12.62 2.31 -9.74
N LEU A 192 -12.57 1.89 -11.00
CA LEU A 192 -13.76 1.82 -11.87
C LEU A 192 -14.84 0.94 -11.24
N ALA A 193 -14.48 -0.30 -10.85
CA ALA A 193 -15.41 -1.22 -10.19
C ALA A 193 -16.03 -0.64 -8.90
N SER A 194 -15.26 0.13 -8.13
CA SER A 194 -15.75 0.71 -6.88
C SER A 194 -16.68 1.92 -7.11
N LYS A 195 -16.55 2.63 -8.23
CA LYS A 195 -17.21 3.93 -8.47
C LYS A 195 -18.37 3.87 -9.44
N VAL A 196 -18.32 2.98 -10.43
CA VAL A 196 -19.36 2.79 -11.44
C VAL A 196 -19.72 1.29 -11.61
N PRO A 197 -20.00 0.57 -10.51
CA PRO A 197 -20.23 -0.88 -10.54
C PRO A 197 -21.43 -1.28 -11.40
N ASP A 198 -22.52 -0.51 -11.39
CA ASP A 198 -23.73 -0.86 -12.13
C ASP A 198 -23.55 -0.83 -13.65
N HIS A 199 -22.73 0.10 -14.15
CA HIS A 199 -22.36 0.13 -15.57
C HIS A 199 -21.52 -1.10 -15.96
N LEU A 200 -20.64 -1.55 -15.08
CA LEU A 200 -19.82 -2.74 -15.29
C LEU A 200 -20.63 -4.03 -15.12
N LEU A 201 -21.61 -4.04 -14.22
CA LEU A 201 -22.51 -5.17 -14.02
C LEU A 201 -23.29 -5.50 -15.30
N ALA A 202 -23.71 -4.47 -16.05
CA ALA A 202 -24.45 -4.63 -17.30
C ALA A 202 -23.67 -5.41 -18.39
N VAL A 203 -22.33 -5.46 -18.29
CA VAL A 203 -21.45 -6.19 -19.22
C VAL A 203 -20.61 -7.26 -18.49
N TYR A 204 -21.01 -7.64 -17.27
CA TYR A 204 -20.20 -8.47 -16.38
C TYR A 204 -19.74 -9.77 -17.02
N ASP A 205 -20.66 -10.51 -17.63
CA ASP A 205 -20.36 -11.84 -18.18
C ASP A 205 -19.30 -11.78 -19.31
N GLN A 206 -19.27 -10.68 -20.08
CA GLN A 206 -18.24 -10.45 -21.10
C GLN A 206 -16.88 -10.15 -20.47
N ILE A 207 -16.87 -9.34 -19.40
CA ILE A 207 -15.67 -9.02 -18.64
C ILE A 207 -15.11 -10.28 -17.97
N GLU A 208 -15.97 -11.06 -17.32
CA GLU A 208 -15.61 -12.30 -16.65
C GLU A 208 -15.01 -13.32 -17.62
N ALA A 209 -15.65 -13.54 -18.77
CA ALA A 209 -15.10 -14.41 -19.82
C ALA A 209 -13.69 -13.97 -20.24
N ARG A 210 -13.50 -12.66 -20.49
CA ARG A 210 -12.20 -12.12 -20.89
C ARG A 210 -11.14 -12.27 -19.79
N VAL A 211 -11.50 -12.02 -18.53
CA VAL A 211 -10.61 -12.21 -17.39
C VAL A 211 -10.23 -13.69 -17.24
N ASN A 212 -11.19 -14.60 -17.38
CA ASN A 212 -10.95 -16.04 -17.29
C ASN A 212 -10.04 -16.53 -18.43
N ASP A 213 -10.18 -16.00 -19.65
CA ASP A 213 -9.25 -16.28 -20.75
C ASP A 213 -7.83 -15.81 -20.40
N MET A 214 -7.68 -14.61 -19.82
CA MET A 214 -6.38 -14.08 -19.41
C MET A 214 -5.74 -14.92 -18.30
N ILE A 215 -6.52 -15.35 -17.30
CA ILE A 215 -6.04 -16.22 -16.22
C ILE A 215 -5.63 -17.60 -16.78
N SER A 216 -6.47 -18.18 -17.64
CA SER A 216 -6.24 -19.50 -18.24
C SER A 216 -5.03 -19.52 -19.19
N SER A 217 -4.63 -18.37 -19.72
CA SER A 217 -3.41 -18.26 -20.56
C SER A 217 -2.12 -18.58 -19.82
N GLY A 218 -2.12 -18.56 -18.48
CA GLY A 218 -0.91 -18.78 -17.66
C GLY A 218 0.13 -17.66 -17.72
N THR A 219 -0.17 -16.54 -18.38
CA THR A 219 0.77 -15.41 -18.55
C THR A 219 0.76 -14.42 -17.37
N LEU A 220 -0.23 -14.53 -16.49
CA LEU A 220 -0.38 -13.66 -15.33
C LEU A 220 0.38 -14.20 -14.13
N ASP A 221 1.08 -13.31 -13.41
CA ASP A 221 1.54 -13.65 -12.07
C ASP A 221 0.37 -13.67 -11.08
N GLU A 222 0.58 -14.32 -9.94
CA GLU A 222 -0.41 -14.48 -8.88
C GLU A 222 -1.00 -13.14 -8.40
N LYS A 223 -0.18 -12.08 -8.33
CA LYS A 223 -0.66 -10.75 -7.89
C LYS A 223 -1.67 -10.18 -8.89
N ARG A 224 -1.40 -10.30 -10.18
CA ARG A 224 -2.32 -9.87 -11.25
C ARG A 224 -3.57 -10.73 -11.31
N GLN A 225 -3.44 -12.05 -11.12
CA GLN A 225 -4.60 -12.94 -11.02
C GLN A 225 -5.54 -12.52 -9.89
N ILE A 226 -5.01 -12.29 -8.68
CA ILE A 226 -5.79 -11.81 -7.53
C ILE A 226 -6.39 -10.43 -7.81
N ALA A 227 -5.66 -9.53 -8.49
CA ALA A 227 -6.16 -8.21 -8.81
C ALA A 227 -7.37 -8.25 -9.76
N TYR A 228 -7.34 -9.11 -10.77
CA TYR A 228 -8.47 -9.34 -11.69
C TYR A 228 -9.66 -9.99 -11.00
N GLN A 229 -9.43 -11.01 -10.18
CA GLN A 229 -10.49 -11.62 -9.38
C GLN A 229 -11.10 -10.60 -8.40
N SER A 230 -10.27 -9.74 -7.81
CA SER A 230 -10.74 -8.67 -6.93
C SER A 230 -11.55 -7.63 -7.71
N PHE A 231 -11.15 -7.29 -8.94
CA PHE A 231 -11.93 -6.42 -9.82
C PHE A 231 -13.33 -6.99 -10.08
N LEU A 232 -13.43 -8.27 -10.47
CA LEU A 232 -14.72 -8.96 -10.64
C LEU A 232 -15.56 -8.99 -9.36
N PHE A 233 -14.93 -9.29 -8.22
CA PHE A 233 -15.56 -9.29 -6.91
C PHE A 233 -16.15 -7.90 -6.56
N ILE A 234 -15.39 -6.83 -6.77
CA ILE A 234 -15.83 -5.46 -6.45
C ILE A 234 -17.06 -5.07 -7.28
N ILE A 235 -17.12 -5.44 -8.57
CA ILE A 235 -18.28 -5.15 -9.41
C ILE A 235 -19.55 -5.73 -8.79
N ILE A 236 -19.55 -7.03 -8.49
CA ILE A 236 -20.71 -7.69 -7.88
C ILE A 236 -21.01 -7.09 -6.51
N HIS A 237 -19.98 -6.89 -5.69
CA HIS A 237 -20.13 -6.45 -4.31
C HIS A 237 -20.71 -5.03 -4.19
N ARG A 238 -20.35 -4.14 -5.12
CA ARG A 238 -20.73 -2.72 -5.08
C ARG A 238 -21.95 -2.40 -5.93
N ALA A 239 -22.36 -3.29 -6.82
CA ALA A 239 -23.54 -3.06 -7.65
C ALA A 239 -24.82 -3.01 -6.81
N SER A 240 -25.73 -2.14 -7.24
CA SER A 240 -27.05 -1.93 -6.63
C SER A 240 -28.17 -2.63 -7.42
N ASN A 241 -27.95 -2.89 -8.71
CA ASN A 241 -28.93 -3.47 -9.62
C ASN A 241 -28.80 -5.00 -9.75
N ILE A 242 -28.58 -5.71 -8.64
CA ILE A 242 -28.51 -7.17 -8.59
C ILE A 242 -29.39 -7.71 -7.46
N ASP A 243 -30.05 -8.83 -7.70
CA ASP A 243 -30.81 -9.52 -6.65
C ASP A 243 -29.89 -9.94 -5.49
N PRO A 244 -30.21 -9.62 -4.22
CA PRO A 244 -29.33 -9.89 -3.09
C PRO A 244 -28.95 -11.36 -2.89
N ALA A 245 -29.84 -12.31 -3.19
CA ALA A 245 -29.53 -13.73 -3.04
C ALA A 245 -28.52 -14.16 -4.10
N THR A 246 -28.73 -13.74 -5.35
CA THR A 246 -27.80 -13.96 -6.46
C THR A 246 -26.44 -13.30 -6.21
N GLN A 247 -26.45 -12.08 -5.66
CA GLN A 247 -25.23 -11.34 -5.30
C GLN A 247 -24.39 -12.11 -4.27
N VAL A 248 -25.01 -12.56 -3.18
CA VAL A 248 -24.33 -13.36 -2.16
C VAL A 248 -23.79 -14.67 -2.75
N GLN A 249 -24.58 -15.37 -3.57
CA GLN A 249 -24.15 -16.61 -4.21
C GLN A 249 -22.89 -16.40 -5.06
N ARG A 250 -22.88 -15.41 -5.96
CA ARG A 250 -21.71 -15.12 -6.80
C ARG A 250 -20.50 -14.69 -5.95
N LEU A 251 -20.69 -13.88 -4.92
CA LEU A 251 -19.59 -13.46 -4.03
C LEU A 251 -18.98 -14.65 -3.26
N GLN A 252 -19.81 -15.62 -2.85
CA GLN A 252 -19.34 -16.83 -2.17
C GLN A 252 -18.39 -17.66 -3.03
N GLU A 253 -18.49 -17.63 -4.37
CA GLU A 253 -17.59 -18.34 -5.27
C GLU A 253 -16.15 -17.83 -5.17
N PHE A 254 -15.94 -16.55 -4.83
CA PHE A 254 -14.62 -15.98 -4.56
C PHE A 254 -14.10 -16.35 -3.17
N ILE A 255 -14.97 -16.42 -2.16
CA ILE A 255 -14.57 -16.61 -0.76
C ILE A 255 -14.33 -18.09 -0.41
N LYS A 256 -15.12 -19.01 -0.97
CA LYS A 256 -14.97 -20.45 -0.69
C LYS A 256 -13.54 -20.99 -0.94
N PRO A 257 -12.87 -20.66 -2.06
CA PRO A 257 -11.48 -21.07 -2.28
C PRO A 257 -10.52 -20.51 -1.23
N VAL A 258 -10.74 -19.25 -0.81
CA VAL A 258 -9.95 -18.61 0.24
C VAL A 258 -10.13 -19.37 1.56
N THR A 259 -11.36 -19.58 2.00
CA THR A 259 -11.63 -20.31 3.25
C THR A 259 -11.10 -21.75 3.20
N SER A 260 -11.22 -22.43 2.06
CA SER A 260 -10.69 -23.78 1.86
C SER A 260 -9.16 -23.84 1.99
N SER A 261 -8.44 -22.81 1.52
CA SER A 261 -6.98 -22.76 1.63
C SER A 261 -6.49 -22.70 3.08
N TRP A 262 -7.28 -22.12 4.00
CA TRP A 262 -7.00 -22.12 5.45
C TRP A 262 -7.34 -23.45 6.13
N GLN A 263 -8.15 -24.30 5.50
CA GLN A 263 -8.47 -25.63 6.03
C GLN A 263 -7.43 -26.70 5.66
N ASN A 264 -6.37 -26.33 4.93
CA ASN A 264 -5.29 -27.23 4.56
C ASN A 264 -4.58 -27.78 5.82
N GLN A 265 -4.56 -29.12 5.97
CA GLN A 265 -3.96 -29.76 7.15
C GLN A 265 -2.43 -29.62 7.21
N GLU A 266 -1.75 -29.58 6.06
CA GLU A 266 -0.30 -29.37 5.98
C GLU A 266 0.06 -27.97 6.50
N LEU A 267 -0.75 -26.96 6.15
CA LEU A 267 -0.61 -25.61 6.68
C LEU A 267 -0.74 -25.59 8.20
N LYS A 268 -1.82 -26.22 8.73
CA LYS A 268 -2.06 -26.29 10.18
C LYS A 268 -0.96 -27.01 10.93
N ASN A 269 -0.48 -28.13 10.39
CA ASN A 269 0.64 -28.87 10.97
C ASN A 269 1.90 -28.01 11.00
N SER A 270 2.19 -27.29 9.91
CA SER A 270 3.34 -26.40 9.83
C SER A 270 3.25 -25.25 10.84
N LEU A 271 2.06 -24.69 11.07
CA LEU A 271 1.86 -23.58 12.01
C LEU A 271 1.79 -23.99 13.48
N SER A 272 1.71 -25.30 13.77
CA SER A 272 1.66 -25.81 15.14
C SER A 272 2.94 -25.55 15.95
N SER A 273 4.06 -25.25 15.28
CA SER A 273 5.34 -24.92 15.92
C SER A 273 6.12 -23.86 15.13
N TYR A 274 7.05 -23.18 15.80
CA TYR A 274 7.92 -22.20 15.14
C TYR A 274 8.86 -22.85 14.11
N SER A 275 9.31 -24.09 14.35
CA SER A 275 10.14 -24.83 13.39
C SER A 275 9.36 -25.19 12.13
N GLY A 276 8.10 -25.63 12.25
CA GLY A 276 7.23 -25.89 11.12
C GLY A 276 6.94 -24.64 10.31
N PHE A 277 6.78 -23.48 10.96
CA PHE A 277 6.69 -22.18 10.27
C PHE A 277 7.97 -21.85 9.50
N CYS A 278 9.14 -22.11 10.08
CA CYS A 278 10.41 -21.92 9.40
C CYS A 278 10.52 -22.82 8.16
N GLU A 279 10.15 -24.09 8.28
CA GLU A 279 10.13 -25.04 7.16
C GLU A 279 9.14 -24.59 6.08
N LEU A 280 7.92 -24.20 6.45
CA LEU A 280 6.88 -23.70 5.53
C LEU A 280 7.40 -22.57 4.64
N LEU A 281 8.26 -21.72 5.17
CA LEU A 281 8.84 -20.56 4.48
C LEU A 281 10.27 -20.78 3.97
N ALA A 282 10.86 -21.97 4.10
CA ALA A 282 12.29 -22.24 3.83
C ALA A 282 13.26 -21.36 4.64
N LEU A 283 12.84 -20.83 5.80
CA LEU A 283 13.71 -20.10 6.72
C LEU A 283 14.71 -21.04 7.41
N ASP A 284 14.39 -22.32 7.58
CA ASP A 284 15.31 -23.35 8.05
C ASP A 284 16.49 -23.55 7.07
N LYS A 285 16.21 -23.53 5.77
CA LYS A 285 17.24 -23.58 4.72
C LYS A 285 18.08 -22.31 4.71
N ALA A 286 17.43 -21.16 4.87
CA ALA A 286 18.13 -19.88 5.01
C ALA A 286 19.08 -19.87 6.21
N LYS A 287 18.66 -20.38 7.37
CA LYS A 287 19.52 -20.55 8.56
C LYS A 287 20.76 -21.36 8.22
N ARG A 288 20.57 -22.54 7.60
CA ARG A 288 21.66 -23.44 7.22
C ARG A 288 22.63 -22.79 6.22
N TYR A 289 22.10 -22.07 5.23
CA TYR A 289 22.91 -21.36 4.24
C TYR A 289 23.79 -20.28 4.89
N LEU A 290 23.20 -19.42 5.73
CA LEU A 290 23.93 -18.36 6.44
C LEU A 290 25.06 -18.91 7.32
N MET A 291 24.85 -20.10 7.90
CA MET A 291 25.83 -20.81 8.71
C MET A 291 26.95 -21.43 7.88
N SER A 292 26.62 -22.20 6.84
CA SER A 292 27.61 -22.89 6.01
C SER A 292 28.55 -21.90 5.30
N HIS A 293 28.03 -20.72 4.95
CA HIS A 293 28.77 -19.64 4.29
C HIS A 293 29.38 -18.63 5.27
N ARG A 294 29.30 -18.87 6.59
CA ARG A 294 29.87 -18.02 7.65
C ARG A 294 29.59 -16.53 7.46
N VAL A 295 28.34 -16.19 7.17
CA VAL A 295 27.96 -14.81 6.81
C VAL A 295 28.28 -13.78 7.90
N HIS A 296 28.40 -14.21 9.16
CA HIS A 296 28.89 -13.40 10.28
C HIS A 296 30.33 -12.87 10.11
N GLU A 297 31.16 -13.53 9.32
CA GLU A 297 32.54 -13.11 9.02
C GLU A 297 32.62 -12.13 7.82
N VAL A 298 31.53 -12.00 7.05
CA VAL A 298 31.48 -11.18 5.83
C VAL A 298 31.17 -9.73 6.18
N LYS A 299 32.10 -8.82 5.86
CA LYS A 299 31.98 -7.38 6.17
C LYS A 299 31.02 -6.62 5.24
N ASP A 300 31.04 -6.93 3.94
CA ASP A 300 30.19 -6.28 2.95
C ASP A 300 29.37 -7.32 2.17
N TRP A 301 28.11 -7.46 2.57
CA TRP A 301 27.17 -8.39 1.92
C TRP A 301 26.79 -7.93 0.51
N GLY A 302 26.94 -6.65 0.21
CA GLY A 302 26.59 -6.08 -1.08
C GLY A 302 27.56 -6.42 -2.20
N SER A 303 28.80 -6.81 -1.88
CA SER A 303 29.83 -7.21 -2.84
C SER A 303 30.04 -8.73 -2.95
N CYS A 304 29.37 -9.50 -2.09
CA CYS A 304 29.45 -10.97 -2.12
C CYS A 304 28.31 -11.55 -2.97
N GLU A 305 28.64 -12.03 -4.17
CA GLU A 305 27.68 -12.69 -5.05
C GLU A 305 27.18 -14.01 -4.48
N LEU A 306 25.91 -14.33 -4.73
CA LEU A 306 25.34 -15.62 -4.37
C LEU A 306 25.83 -16.71 -5.31
N ASP A 307 26.09 -17.87 -4.74
CA ASP A 307 26.27 -19.10 -5.48
C ASP A 307 24.92 -19.67 -5.97
N ALA A 308 24.97 -20.80 -6.68
CA ALA A 308 23.78 -21.45 -7.21
C ALA A 308 22.79 -21.87 -6.11
N GLU A 309 23.28 -22.28 -4.94
CA GLU A 309 22.44 -22.63 -3.78
C GLU A 309 21.71 -21.39 -3.26
N GLY A 310 22.40 -20.26 -3.10
CA GLY A 310 21.82 -19.00 -2.65
C GLY A 310 20.74 -18.45 -3.60
N LEU A 311 20.97 -18.53 -4.92
CA LEU A 311 19.99 -18.13 -5.93
C LEU A 311 18.75 -19.04 -5.95
N ALA A 312 18.95 -20.35 -5.79
CA ALA A 312 17.86 -21.31 -5.68
C ALA A 312 17.03 -21.07 -4.41
N LEU A 313 17.70 -20.80 -3.28
CA LEU A 313 17.04 -20.46 -2.01
C LEU A 313 16.22 -19.17 -2.10
N GLN A 314 16.74 -18.11 -2.74
CA GLN A 314 15.97 -16.89 -2.98
C GLN A 314 14.68 -17.18 -3.74
N THR A 315 14.77 -18.01 -4.79
CA THR A 315 13.62 -18.41 -5.61
C THR A 315 12.61 -19.19 -4.78
N GLU A 316 13.08 -20.16 -3.98
CA GLU A 316 12.23 -20.98 -3.12
C GLU A 316 11.51 -20.15 -2.04
N LEU A 317 12.19 -19.18 -1.42
CA LEU A 317 11.59 -18.23 -0.47
C LEU A 317 10.44 -17.44 -1.12
N GLU A 318 10.68 -16.89 -2.32
CA GLU A 318 9.68 -16.14 -3.08
C GLU A 318 8.48 -17.03 -3.50
N GLU A 319 8.72 -18.28 -3.87
CA GLU A 319 7.67 -19.26 -4.25
C GLU A 319 6.83 -19.71 -3.05
N ARG A 320 7.45 -20.06 -1.93
CA ARG A 320 6.73 -20.44 -0.70
C ARG A 320 5.88 -19.29 -0.16
N GLN A 321 6.38 -18.06 -0.23
CA GLN A 321 5.60 -16.88 0.12
C GLN A 321 4.32 -16.72 -0.72
N LYS A 322 4.37 -17.06 -2.02
CA LYS A 322 3.23 -16.98 -2.95
C LYS A 322 2.13 -18.00 -2.65
N MET A 323 2.50 -19.15 -2.09
CA MET A 323 1.55 -20.22 -1.75
C MET A 323 0.73 -19.94 -0.49
N LEU A 324 1.09 -18.92 0.30
CA LEU A 324 0.38 -18.60 1.54
C LEU A 324 -1.03 -18.06 1.26
N PRO A 325 -2.05 -18.43 2.05
CA PRO A 325 -3.43 -17.97 1.87
C PRO A 325 -3.63 -16.48 2.22
N LEU A 326 -2.58 -15.79 2.66
CA LEU A 326 -2.61 -14.43 3.20
C LEU A 326 -3.01 -13.37 2.15
N ARG A 327 -2.45 -13.44 0.93
CA ARG A 327 -2.70 -12.42 -0.09
C ARG A 327 -4.16 -12.37 -0.58
N PRO A 328 -4.78 -13.49 -0.99
CA PRO A 328 -6.19 -13.47 -1.39
C PRO A 328 -7.10 -13.12 -0.22
N THR A 329 -6.83 -13.65 0.98
CA THR A 329 -7.59 -13.31 2.21
C THR A 329 -7.62 -11.81 2.46
N LYS A 330 -6.45 -11.17 2.46
CA LYS A 330 -6.33 -9.72 2.60
C LYS A 330 -7.10 -8.99 1.49
N SER A 331 -6.94 -9.40 0.23
CA SER A 331 -7.54 -8.71 -0.91
C SER A 331 -9.07 -8.66 -0.78
N PHE A 332 -9.72 -9.82 -0.66
CA PHE A 332 -11.17 -9.90 -0.61
C PHE A 332 -11.76 -9.30 0.67
N LEU A 333 -11.12 -9.48 1.83
CA LEU A 333 -11.56 -8.81 3.07
C LEU A 333 -11.44 -7.29 2.96
N SER A 334 -10.35 -6.76 2.40
CA SER A 334 -10.19 -5.31 2.24
C SER A 334 -11.34 -4.72 1.42
N PHE A 335 -11.68 -5.34 0.29
CA PHE A 335 -12.79 -4.86 -0.55
C PHE A 335 -14.18 -5.09 0.05
N SER A 336 -14.28 -5.99 1.03
CA SER A 336 -15.49 -6.24 1.81
C SER A 336 -15.78 -5.14 2.85
N VAL A 337 -14.77 -4.37 3.28
CA VAL A 337 -14.93 -3.39 4.37
C VAL A 337 -14.50 -1.96 4.01
N GLU A 338 -13.67 -1.78 2.98
CA GLU A 338 -13.10 -0.48 2.65
C GLU A 338 -14.16 0.50 2.11
N LYS A 339 -14.17 1.74 2.63
CA LYS A 339 -15.06 2.83 2.18
C LYS A 339 -16.54 2.42 2.16
N LEU A 340 -16.97 1.69 3.20
CA LEU A 340 -18.36 1.31 3.41
C LEU A 340 -18.91 1.90 4.69
N GLU A 341 -20.15 2.37 4.61
CA GLU A 341 -20.95 2.72 5.76
C GLU A 341 -21.57 1.45 6.34
N LYS A 342 -21.64 1.34 7.67
CA LYS A 342 -22.14 0.14 8.37
C LYS A 342 -23.61 -0.18 8.05
N SER A 343 -24.39 0.86 7.75
CA SER A 343 -25.80 0.74 7.33
C SER A 343 -25.97 0.35 5.86
N SER A 344 -24.91 0.37 5.05
CA SER A 344 -25.01 0.12 3.62
C SER A 344 -25.25 -1.36 3.29
N THR A 345 -25.99 -1.63 2.22
CA THR A 345 -26.24 -3.00 1.73
C THR A 345 -24.96 -3.82 1.50
N PRO A 346 -23.89 -3.29 0.85
CA PRO A 346 -22.65 -4.04 0.68
C PRO A 346 -21.99 -4.44 2.01
N PHE A 347 -22.05 -3.57 3.03
CA PHE A 347 -21.53 -3.91 4.35
C PHE A 347 -22.29 -5.08 4.98
N GLN A 348 -23.63 -5.07 4.90
CA GLN A 348 -24.47 -6.15 5.41
C GLN A 348 -24.22 -7.48 4.68
N ILE A 349 -23.95 -7.42 3.38
CA ILE A 349 -23.54 -8.59 2.58
C ILE A 349 -22.19 -9.12 3.07
N SER A 350 -21.20 -8.25 3.24
CA SER A 350 -19.89 -8.62 3.75
C SER A 350 -19.95 -9.26 5.14
N TYR A 351 -20.79 -8.72 6.02
CA TYR A 351 -21.03 -9.27 7.35
C TYR A 351 -21.53 -10.73 7.30
N ARG A 352 -22.44 -11.06 6.36
CA ARG A 352 -22.94 -12.42 6.14
C ARG A 352 -21.92 -13.32 5.46
N LEU A 353 -21.21 -12.78 4.47
CA LEU A 353 -20.27 -13.51 3.62
C LEU A 353 -19.11 -14.11 4.42
N TRP A 354 -18.63 -13.40 5.43
CA TRP A 354 -17.44 -13.78 6.19
C TRP A 354 -17.72 -14.47 7.52
N ASN A 355 -18.98 -14.51 7.98
CA ASN A 355 -19.39 -15.08 9.28
C ASN A 355 -18.75 -16.45 9.55
N ASP A 356 -18.92 -17.38 8.62
CA ASP A 356 -18.46 -18.77 8.80
C ASP A 356 -16.95 -18.95 8.56
N SER A 357 -16.31 -17.95 7.94
CA SER A 357 -14.88 -18.00 7.61
C SER A 357 -14.00 -17.54 8.77
N PHE A 358 -14.50 -16.69 9.67
CA PHE A 358 -13.72 -16.14 10.78
C PHE A 358 -13.17 -17.22 11.73
N PRO A 359 -13.98 -18.17 12.24
CA PRO A 359 -13.48 -19.26 13.10
C PRO A 359 -12.44 -20.15 12.41
N VAL A 360 -12.49 -20.23 11.07
CA VAL A 360 -11.56 -21.03 10.26
C VAL A 360 -10.22 -20.32 10.09
N ILE A 361 -10.24 -19.01 9.86
CA ILE A 361 -9.05 -18.22 9.52
C ILE A 361 -8.30 -17.75 10.75
N LEU A 362 -9.03 -17.28 11.77
CA LEU A 362 -8.46 -16.50 12.87
C LEU A 362 -7.39 -17.25 13.69
N PRO A 363 -7.58 -18.52 14.08
CA PRO A 363 -6.57 -19.23 14.89
C PRO A 363 -5.22 -19.32 14.19
N ASP A 364 -5.22 -19.75 12.92
CA ASP A 364 -4.00 -19.92 12.12
C ASP A 364 -3.38 -18.57 11.74
N LEU A 365 -4.19 -17.52 11.55
CA LEU A 365 -3.72 -16.15 11.36
C LEU A 365 -2.93 -15.62 12.56
N LEU A 366 -3.42 -15.88 13.79
CA LEU A 366 -2.72 -15.49 15.01
C LEU A 366 -1.41 -16.26 15.18
N GLN A 367 -1.37 -17.55 14.77
CA GLN A 367 -0.12 -18.32 14.76
C GLN A 367 0.90 -17.78 13.76
N PHE A 368 0.47 -17.45 12.53
CA PHE A 368 1.32 -16.78 11.55
C PHE A 368 1.95 -15.51 12.11
N LEU A 369 1.14 -14.68 12.77
CA LEU A 369 1.60 -13.43 13.35
C LEU A 369 2.60 -13.65 14.49
N SER A 370 2.26 -14.55 15.41
CA SER A 370 3.12 -14.93 16.53
C SER A 370 4.49 -15.42 16.06
N HIS A 371 4.52 -16.32 15.07
CA HIS A 371 5.76 -16.85 14.49
C HIS A 371 6.57 -15.80 13.72
N ALA A 372 5.90 -14.88 13.02
CA ALA A 372 6.56 -13.78 12.33
C ALA A 372 7.23 -12.81 13.32
N HIS A 373 6.61 -12.53 14.47
CA HIS A 373 7.24 -11.77 15.54
C HIS A 373 8.37 -12.55 16.20
N ALA A 374 8.14 -13.82 16.51
CA ALA A 374 9.13 -14.73 17.11
C ALA A 374 10.43 -14.81 16.29
N SER A 375 10.35 -14.61 14.97
CA SER A 375 11.51 -14.58 14.09
C SER A 375 12.49 -13.45 14.39
N HIS A 376 12.05 -12.36 15.04
CA HIS A 376 12.91 -11.26 15.45
C HIS A 376 13.59 -11.52 16.79
N ASN A 377 13.11 -12.49 17.58
CA ASN A 377 13.71 -12.86 18.85
C ASN A 377 14.95 -13.74 18.62
N PRO A 378 16.16 -13.30 18.99
CA PRO A 378 17.39 -14.08 18.78
C PRO A 378 17.38 -15.46 19.46
N ASP A 379 16.61 -15.63 20.54
CA ASP A 379 16.55 -16.90 21.28
C ASP A 379 15.84 -18.00 20.50
N ASN A 380 15.00 -17.65 19.52
CA ASN A 380 14.32 -18.60 18.64
C ASN A 380 15.22 -19.11 17.50
N TRP A 381 16.46 -18.62 17.40
CA TRP A 381 17.46 -19.08 16.44
C TRP A 381 18.45 -20.04 17.10
N THR A 382 17.92 -21.08 17.74
CA THR A 382 18.70 -22.05 18.53
C THR A 382 19.70 -22.86 17.70
N GLU A 383 19.43 -23.05 16.42
CA GLU A 383 20.33 -23.71 15.45
C GLU A 383 21.59 -22.87 15.13
N LEU A 384 21.55 -21.56 15.41
CA LEU A 384 22.70 -20.68 15.28
C LEU A 384 23.51 -20.66 16.60
N PRO A 385 24.83 -20.90 16.55
CA PRO A 385 25.72 -20.65 17.68
C PRO A 385 25.55 -19.22 18.22
N ALA A 386 25.65 -19.04 19.54
CA ALA A 386 25.40 -17.75 20.20
C ALA A 386 26.18 -16.59 19.58
N GLU A 387 27.42 -16.84 19.16
CA GLU A 387 28.33 -15.89 18.50
C GLU A 387 27.78 -15.37 17.15
N THR A 388 26.97 -16.16 16.46
CA THR A 388 26.43 -15.86 15.12
C THR A 388 25.00 -15.31 15.14
N ARG A 389 24.32 -15.33 16.30
CA ARG A 389 22.92 -14.87 16.42
C ARG A 389 22.75 -13.38 16.14
N SER A 390 23.80 -12.57 16.32
CA SER A 390 23.81 -11.14 15.96
C SER A 390 23.52 -10.90 14.48
N VAL A 391 23.88 -11.86 13.60
CA VAL A 391 23.57 -11.79 12.15
C VAL A 391 22.08 -11.73 11.89
N VAL A 392 21.25 -12.38 12.71
CA VAL A 392 19.78 -12.37 12.56
C VAL A 392 19.24 -10.95 12.64
N GLY A 393 19.76 -10.15 13.58
CA GLY A 393 19.41 -8.74 13.70
C GLY A 393 19.72 -7.97 12.41
N ASN A 394 20.88 -8.22 11.81
CA ASN A 394 21.28 -7.59 10.54
C ASN A 394 20.42 -8.05 9.35
N VAL A 395 20.09 -9.34 9.28
CA VAL A 395 19.22 -9.90 8.22
C VAL A 395 17.84 -9.27 8.27
N LEU A 396 17.22 -9.24 9.46
CA LEU A 396 15.84 -8.80 9.65
C LEU A 396 15.69 -7.27 9.80
N SER A 397 16.79 -6.53 9.94
CA SER A 397 16.76 -5.08 10.01
C SER A 397 16.24 -4.47 8.71
N ASP A 398 15.20 -3.64 8.83
CA ASP A 398 14.63 -2.94 7.68
C ASP A 398 15.54 -1.81 7.22
N ARG A 399 15.87 -1.81 5.93
CA ARG A 399 16.53 -0.69 5.26
C ARG A 399 15.49 0.23 4.65
N PHE A 400 15.60 1.52 4.93
CA PHE A 400 14.69 2.53 4.42
C PHE A 400 15.45 3.80 4.01
N TRP A 401 14.83 4.56 3.13
CA TRP A 401 15.28 5.89 2.75
C TRP A 401 14.44 6.93 3.50
N GLN A 402 15.12 7.91 4.08
CA GLN A 402 14.51 9.02 4.80
C GLN A 402 14.97 10.36 4.24
N ALA A 403 14.01 11.20 3.88
CA ALA A 403 14.27 12.52 3.33
C ALA A 403 15.07 13.38 4.33
N GLY A 404 16.16 13.98 3.87
CA GLY A 404 17.02 14.85 4.69
C GLY A 404 18.02 14.12 5.58
N ILE A 405 18.01 12.78 5.61
CA ILE A 405 19.01 11.97 6.34
C ILE A 405 19.73 10.99 5.41
N SER A 406 19.00 10.34 4.50
CA SER A 406 19.60 9.39 3.56
C SER A 406 20.24 10.10 2.37
N GLU A 407 21.39 9.59 1.93
CA GLU A 407 22.09 10.09 0.76
C GLU A 407 21.41 9.69 -0.56
N GLY A 408 21.42 10.63 -1.50
CA GLY A 408 20.83 10.47 -2.83
C GLY A 408 19.31 10.51 -2.84
N SER A 409 18.73 10.32 -4.02
CA SER A 409 17.29 10.27 -4.19
C SER A 409 16.70 8.93 -3.70
N LYS A 410 15.40 8.93 -3.42
CA LYS A 410 14.65 7.71 -3.08
C LYS A 410 14.72 6.66 -4.20
N ASP A 411 14.71 7.11 -5.45
CA ASP A 411 14.78 6.20 -6.61
C ASP A 411 16.17 5.61 -6.77
N GLU A 412 17.24 6.39 -6.55
CA GLU A 412 18.61 5.86 -6.47
C GLU A 412 18.76 4.83 -5.35
N PHE A 413 18.13 5.04 -4.20
CA PHE A 413 18.10 4.05 -3.13
C PHE A 413 17.47 2.72 -3.59
N TYR A 414 16.29 2.75 -4.22
CA TYR A 414 15.66 1.52 -4.71
C TYR A 414 16.44 0.87 -5.85
N ALA A 415 17.02 1.65 -6.77
CA ALA A 415 17.88 1.12 -7.83
C ALA A 415 19.07 0.34 -7.22
N ARG A 416 19.76 0.92 -6.23
CA ARG A 416 20.85 0.25 -5.50
C ARG A 416 20.42 -1.04 -4.80
N VAL A 417 19.22 -1.05 -4.20
CA VAL A 417 18.66 -2.27 -3.58
C VAL A 417 18.41 -3.35 -4.64
N MET A 418 17.86 -2.95 -5.79
CA MET A 418 17.54 -3.85 -6.89
C MET A 418 18.81 -4.38 -7.58
N ASP A 419 19.89 -3.61 -7.65
CA ASP A 419 21.18 -4.05 -8.20
C ASP A 419 21.87 -5.10 -7.33
N LYS A 420 21.59 -5.08 -6.03
CA LYS A 420 22.10 -6.07 -5.06
C LYS A 420 21.26 -7.34 -4.99
N LYS A 421 20.33 -7.58 -5.93
CA LYS A 421 19.43 -8.76 -5.87
C LYS A 421 20.21 -10.08 -5.79
N ASN A 422 21.29 -10.23 -6.56
CA ASN A 422 22.02 -11.49 -6.68
C ASN A 422 23.18 -11.62 -5.66
N THR A 423 23.20 -10.82 -4.60
CA THR A 423 24.25 -10.84 -3.57
C THR A 423 23.71 -11.30 -2.21
N LEU A 424 24.58 -11.53 -1.23
CA LEU A 424 24.18 -11.86 0.15
C LEU A 424 23.18 -10.83 0.72
N GLU A 425 23.35 -9.55 0.40
CA GLU A 425 22.40 -8.49 0.78
C GLU A 425 21.03 -8.70 0.14
N GLY A 426 20.98 -9.15 -1.12
CA GLY A 426 19.74 -9.52 -1.79
C GLY A 426 19.04 -10.70 -1.14
N LEU A 427 19.80 -11.72 -0.69
CA LEU A 427 19.26 -12.87 0.03
C LEU A 427 18.69 -12.44 1.39
N ALA A 428 19.44 -11.63 2.15
CA ALA A 428 18.96 -11.05 3.40
C ALA A 428 17.67 -10.24 3.20
N SER A 429 17.60 -9.45 2.12
CA SER A 429 16.39 -8.70 1.74
C SER A 429 15.20 -9.61 1.43
N THR A 430 15.44 -10.77 0.81
CA THR A 430 14.40 -11.77 0.50
C THR A 430 13.89 -12.46 1.76
N ILE A 431 14.79 -12.85 2.68
CA ILE A 431 14.44 -13.43 3.99
C ILE A 431 13.61 -12.44 4.80
N ARG A 432 14.11 -11.22 4.98
CA ARG A 432 13.40 -10.13 5.67
C ARG A 432 12.06 -9.82 5.03
N GLY A 433 12.03 -9.74 3.69
CA GLY A 433 10.82 -9.51 2.91
C GLY A 433 9.75 -10.57 3.15
N THR A 434 10.16 -11.83 3.31
CA THR A 434 9.26 -12.97 3.60
C THR A 434 8.61 -12.84 4.97
N VAL A 435 9.41 -12.62 6.03
CA VAL A 435 8.89 -12.44 7.41
C VAL A 435 8.02 -11.19 7.52
N ARG A 436 8.47 -10.07 6.93
CA ARG A 436 7.71 -8.81 6.91
C ARG A 436 6.37 -8.96 6.21
N PHE A 437 6.33 -9.65 5.07
CA PHE A 437 5.09 -9.90 4.33
C PHE A 437 4.05 -10.62 5.19
N VAL A 438 4.45 -11.66 5.92
CA VAL A 438 3.55 -12.39 6.83
C VAL A 438 3.00 -11.44 7.89
N ARG A 439 3.89 -10.74 8.62
CA ARG A 439 3.51 -9.81 9.69
C ARG A 439 2.55 -8.72 9.22
N GLU A 440 2.92 -7.98 8.17
CA GLU A 440 2.14 -6.83 7.68
C GLU A 440 0.82 -7.26 7.03
N THR A 441 0.80 -8.43 6.39
CA THR A 441 -0.44 -8.97 5.84
C THR A 441 -1.37 -9.47 6.93
N CYS A 442 -0.84 -10.06 8.02
CA CYS A 442 -1.65 -10.42 9.19
C CYS A 442 -2.27 -9.20 9.85
N TYR A 443 -1.49 -8.12 10.07
CA TYR A 443 -2.04 -6.86 10.58
C TYR A 443 -3.18 -6.33 9.71
N ALA A 444 -3.02 -6.41 8.39
CA ALA A 444 -4.06 -6.00 7.45
C ALA A 444 -5.33 -6.84 7.53
N ILE A 445 -5.19 -8.16 7.62
CA ILE A 445 -6.33 -9.05 7.75
C ILE A 445 -7.04 -8.80 9.08
N ILE A 446 -6.31 -8.72 10.19
CA ILE A 446 -6.88 -8.44 11.52
C ILE A 446 -7.66 -7.11 11.53
N TYR A 447 -7.07 -6.05 10.96
CA TYR A 447 -7.76 -4.78 10.80
C TYR A 447 -9.05 -4.92 9.97
N CYS A 448 -9.01 -5.61 8.84
CA CYS A 448 -10.22 -5.79 8.03
C CYS A 448 -11.27 -6.64 8.76
N MET A 449 -10.85 -7.61 9.56
CA MET A 449 -11.76 -8.43 10.37
C MET A 449 -12.40 -7.60 11.48
N SER A 450 -11.66 -6.74 12.17
CA SER A 450 -12.20 -5.88 13.24
C SER A 450 -13.28 -4.92 12.74
N ARG A 451 -13.21 -4.52 11.47
CA ARG A 451 -14.24 -3.70 10.80
C ARG A 451 -15.61 -4.38 10.69
N LEU A 452 -15.68 -5.71 10.81
CA LEU A 452 -16.95 -6.48 10.83
C LEU A 452 -17.51 -6.66 12.26
N GLU A 453 -17.10 -5.79 13.19
CA GLU A 453 -17.70 -5.60 14.52
C GLU A 453 -17.89 -6.92 15.29
N MET A 454 -19.13 -7.29 15.60
CA MET A 454 -19.46 -8.45 16.42
C MET A 454 -18.99 -9.78 15.83
N GLN A 455 -18.70 -9.84 14.53
CA GLN A 455 -18.03 -11.01 13.95
C GLN A 455 -16.62 -11.21 14.49
N PHE A 456 -15.92 -10.13 14.83
CA PHE A 456 -14.57 -10.19 15.38
C PHE A 456 -14.59 -10.06 16.90
N TYR A 457 -15.21 -9.01 17.43
CA TYR A 457 -15.23 -8.70 18.86
C TYR A 457 -16.16 -9.61 19.66
N GLY A 458 -17.08 -10.34 19.00
CA GLY A 458 -18.00 -11.27 19.66
C GLY A 458 -17.35 -12.60 20.09
N PHE A 459 -16.10 -12.87 19.69
CA PHE A 459 -15.36 -14.03 20.18
C PHE A 459 -14.83 -13.76 21.59
N SER A 460 -15.53 -14.28 22.61
CA SER A 460 -15.18 -14.09 24.01
C SER A 460 -13.76 -14.55 24.36
N GLU A 461 -13.23 -15.57 23.67
CA GLU A 461 -11.89 -16.10 23.92
C GLU A 461 -10.78 -15.34 23.19
N LEU A 462 -11.10 -14.46 22.24
CA LEU A 462 -10.12 -13.79 21.36
C LEU A 462 -9.16 -12.79 22.05
N PRO A 463 -9.57 -11.98 23.05
CA PRO A 463 -8.72 -10.89 23.55
C PRO A 463 -7.34 -11.34 24.04
N GLY A 464 -7.28 -12.46 24.77
CA GLY A 464 -6.04 -13.04 25.29
C GLY A 464 -5.08 -13.52 24.18
N PRO A 465 -5.49 -14.47 23.33
CA PRO A 465 -4.71 -14.94 22.19
C PRO A 465 -4.28 -13.81 21.24
N LEU A 466 -5.14 -12.82 21.00
CA LEU A 466 -4.80 -11.66 20.17
C LEU A 466 -3.70 -10.82 20.82
N ALA A 467 -3.83 -10.49 22.11
CA ALA A 467 -2.80 -9.75 22.84
C ALA A 467 -1.47 -10.53 22.86
N GLN A 468 -1.52 -11.84 23.07
CA GLN A 468 -0.33 -12.68 23.03
C GLN A 468 0.35 -12.65 21.65
N ALA A 469 -0.40 -12.89 20.57
CA ALA A 469 0.14 -12.89 19.21
C ALA A 469 0.72 -11.54 18.80
N LEU A 470 0.16 -10.43 19.29
CA LEU A 470 0.63 -9.07 18.99
C LEU A 470 1.84 -8.64 19.81
N PHE A 471 1.96 -9.09 21.07
CA PHE A 471 2.85 -8.45 22.03
C PHE A 471 3.93 -9.35 22.62
N GLN A 472 3.75 -10.69 22.63
CA GLN A 472 4.69 -11.62 23.29
C GLN A 472 6.14 -11.43 22.83
N ASN A 473 6.38 -11.23 21.53
CA ASN A 473 7.71 -11.03 20.97
C ASN A 473 7.92 -9.60 20.42
N SER A 474 7.01 -8.66 20.70
CA SER A 474 7.04 -7.32 20.12
C SER A 474 8.29 -6.53 20.54
N PHE A 475 8.83 -6.76 21.74
CA PHE A 475 10.06 -6.12 22.23
C PHE A 475 11.24 -6.25 21.25
N HIS A 476 11.30 -7.36 20.50
CA HIS A 476 12.37 -7.65 19.55
C HIS A 476 12.15 -7.00 18.17
N LEU A 477 10.97 -6.43 17.90
CA LEU A 477 10.74 -5.65 16.69
C LEU A 477 11.57 -4.37 16.72
N SER A 478 11.97 -3.87 15.54
CA SER A 478 12.63 -2.57 15.46
C SER A 478 11.65 -1.43 15.81
N ALA A 479 12.18 -0.28 16.24
CA ALA A 479 11.37 0.91 16.53
C ALA A 479 10.48 1.32 15.33
N HIS A 480 10.96 1.12 14.10
CA HIS A 480 10.19 1.35 12.88
C HIS A 480 9.00 0.39 12.76
N GLN A 481 9.22 -0.89 13.04
CA GLN A 481 8.18 -1.93 12.95
C GLN A 481 7.12 -1.79 14.04
N GLN A 482 7.50 -1.26 15.21
CA GLN A 482 6.59 -0.94 16.32
C GLN A 482 5.51 0.07 15.91
N ILE A 483 5.83 1.06 15.07
CA ILE A 483 4.85 2.04 14.59
C ILE A 483 3.65 1.36 13.91
N ASN A 484 3.89 0.32 13.10
CA ASN A 484 2.82 -0.41 12.42
C ASN A 484 1.94 -1.21 13.40
N LEU A 485 2.56 -1.78 14.45
CA LEU A 485 1.84 -2.48 15.52
C LEU A 485 0.94 -1.50 16.30
N LEU A 486 1.48 -0.35 16.74
CA LEU A 486 0.71 0.67 17.46
C LEU A 486 -0.45 1.21 16.63
N ASN A 487 -0.25 1.43 15.33
CA ASN A 487 -1.33 1.87 14.46
C ASN A 487 -2.45 0.82 14.35
N LEU A 488 -2.14 -0.49 14.35
CA LEU A 488 -3.15 -1.55 14.38
C LEU A 488 -3.95 -1.50 15.69
N VAL A 489 -3.26 -1.35 16.83
CA VAL A 489 -3.90 -1.23 18.15
C VAL A 489 -4.86 -0.05 18.19
N ARG A 490 -4.45 1.11 17.65
CA ARG A 490 -5.33 2.28 17.52
C ARG A 490 -6.62 1.93 16.80
N TYR A 491 -6.55 1.24 15.67
CA TYR A 491 -7.76 0.81 14.96
C TYR A 491 -8.58 -0.22 15.71
N LEU A 492 -7.94 -1.18 16.39
CA LEU A 492 -8.64 -2.16 17.21
C LEU A 492 -9.41 -1.52 18.36
N VAL A 493 -8.88 -0.44 18.94
CA VAL A 493 -9.58 0.32 19.99
C VAL A 493 -10.70 1.16 19.39
N ASP A 494 -10.42 1.88 18.31
CA ASP A 494 -11.37 2.78 17.66
C ASP A 494 -12.58 2.03 17.07
N ASP A 495 -12.39 0.84 16.51
CA ASP A 495 -13.45 0.02 15.92
C ASP A 495 -14.14 -0.91 16.95
N CYS A 496 -13.70 -0.94 18.22
CA CYS A 496 -14.29 -1.81 19.26
C CYS A 496 -15.70 -1.34 19.69
N PRO A 497 -16.75 -2.17 19.51
CA PRO A 497 -18.10 -1.85 19.96
C PRO A 497 -18.16 -1.56 21.46
N LEU A 498 -18.97 -0.59 21.86
CA LEU A 498 -19.07 -0.13 23.26
C LEU A 498 -19.30 -1.29 24.24
N GLU A 499 -20.17 -2.21 23.88
CA GLU A 499 -20.57 -3.39 24.67
C GLU A 499 -19.42 -4.37 24.89
N GLN A 500 -18.42 -4.40 24.00
CA GLN A 500 -17.28 -5.30 24.07
C GLN A 500 -16.06 -4.67 24.73
N ARG A 501 -16.06 -3.36 25.00
CA ARG A 501 -14.87 -2.66 25.48
C ARG A 501 -14.35 -3.18 26.82
N GLU A 502 -15.25 -3.44 27.76
CA GLU A 502 -14.90 -3.90 29.11
C GLU A 502 -14.19 -5.26 29.09
N HIS A 503 -14.61 -6.15 28.19
CA HIS A 503 -14.02 -7.49 28.07
C HIS A 503 -12.80 -7.51 27.14
N PHE A 504 -12.88 -6.83 26.00
CA PHE A 504 -11.92 -6.99 24.91
C PHE A 504 -10.66 -6.13 25.07
N LEU A 505 -10.81 -4.86 25.50
CA LEU A 505 -9.71 -3.90 25.49
C LEU A 505 -8.68 -4.09 26.62
N PRO A 506 -9.04 -4.46 27.86
CA PRO A 506 -8.07 -4.53 28.95
C PRO A 506 -6.85 -5.42 28.68
N PRO A 507 -6.98 -6.70 28.24
CA PRO A 507 -5.79 -7.52 27.99
C PRO A 507 -4.94 -6.99 26.84
N LEU A 508 -5.55 -6.41 25.81
CA LEU A 508 -4.86 -5.81 24.67
C LEU A 508 -4.05 -4.57 25.09
N LEU A 509 -4.69 -3.64 25.80
CA LEU A 509 -4.06 -2.39 26.22
C LEU A 509 -2.99 -2.60 27.29
N ALA A 510 -3.24 -3.50 28.24
CA ALA A 510 -2.24 -3.83 29.27
C ALA A 510 -0.95 -4.38 28.64
N ALA A 511 -1.06 -5.34 27.73
CA ALA A 511 0.09 -5.89 27.01
C ALA A 511 0.76 -4.83 26.13
N CYS A 512 -0.03 -4.01 25.42
CA CYS A 512 0.47 -2.93 24.59
C CYS A 512 1.31 -1.93 25.39
N PHE A 513 0.78 -1.41 26.49
CA PHE A 513 1.45 -0.38 27.29
C PHE A 513 2.70 -0.92 27.96
N GLN A 514 2.65 -2.14 28.51
CA GLN A 514 3.82 -2.77 29.12
C GLN A 514 4.97 -2.96 28.12
N GLN A 515 4.68 -3.49 26.93
CA GLN A 515 5.70 -3.73 25.91
C GLN A 515 6.24 -2.43 25.30
N MET A 516 5.35 -1.47 25.05
CA MET A 516 5.69 -0.16 24.51
C MET A 516 6.59 0.63 25.45
N ASP A 517 6.26 0.68 26.75
CA ASP A 517 7.07 1.33 27.77
C ASP A 517 8.45 0.69 27.88
N ALA A 518 8.52 -0.64 28.03
CA ALA A 518 9.78 -1.37 28.11
C ALA A 518 10.67 -1.13 26.88
N LYS A 519 10.08 -1.15 25.68
CA LYS A 519 10.81 -0.95 24.42
C LYS A 519 11.32 0.48 24.27
N ILE A 520 10.47 1.49 24.48
CA ILE A 520 10.83 2.89 24.28
C ILE A 520 11.93 3.30 25.26
N ASN A 521 11.79 2.95 26.54
CA ASN A 521 12.82 3.27 27.54
C ASN A 521 14.15 2.60 27.21
N ALA A 522 14.15 1.32 26.86
CA ALA A 522 15.37 0.60 26.49
C ALA A 522 16.08 1.20 25.25
N GLU A 523 15.33 1.63 24.23
CA GLU A 523 15.92 2.25 23.04
C GLU A 523 16.47 3.66 23.32
N TRP A 524 15.83 4.45 24.19
CA TRP A 524 16.38 5.74 24.62
C TRP A 524 17.67 5.57 25.44
N GLU A 525 17.70 4.62 26.38
CA GLU A 525 18.91 4.27 27.13
C GLU A 525 20.04 3.75 26.20
N ASN A 526 19.70 3.01 25.15
CA ASN A 526 20.67 2.58 24.14
C ASN A 526 21.26 3.77 23.37
N LEU A 527 20.42 4.72 22.95
CA LEU A 527 20.83 5.91 22.22
C LEU A 527 21.77 6.79 23.05
N GLU A 528 21.43 7.03 24.32
CA GLU A 528 22.25 7.81 25.26
C GLU A 528 23.63 7.17 25.47
N ARG A 529 23.69 5.84 25.58
CA ARG A 529 24.97 5.12 25.69
C ARG A 529 25.82 5.20 24.42
N GLN A 530 25.19 5.22 23.25
CA GLN A 530 25.89 5.33 21.97
C GLN A 530 26.48 6.72 21.75
N GLN A 531 25.77 7.78 22.15
CA GLN A 531 26.25 9.17 22.06
C GLN A 531 27.52 9.45 22.89
N ALA A 532 27.78 8.66 23.94
CA ALA A 532 29.00 8.77 24.73
C ALA A 532 30.26 8.24 24.00
N ILE A 533 30.11 7.54 22.86
CA ILE A 533 31.20 6.92 22.11
C ILE A 533 31.38 7.69 20.78
N GLN A 534 32.53 8.33 20.60
CA GLN A 534 32.80 9.22 19.46
C GLN A 534 32.72 8.49 18.11
N ALA A 535 31.75 8.86 17.27
CA ALA A 535 31.39 8.12 16.05
C ALA A 535 31.99 8.71 14.76
N ALA A 536 32.33 7.83 13.80
CA ALA A 536 32.72 8.19 12.43
C ALA A 536 31.51 8.69 11.60
N ALA A 537 31.73 9.33 10.46
CA ALA A 537 30.67 9.97 9.65
C ALA A 537 29.53 9.02 9.21
N ASP A 538 29.83 7.77 8.81
CA ASP A 538 28.81 6.79 8.44
C ASP A 538 27.97 6.33 9.65
N ALA A 539 28.60 6.27 10.83
CA ALA A 539 27.93 5.94 12.08
C ALA A 539 26.97 7.05 12.52
N LEU A 540 27.30 8.33 12.24
CA LEU A 540 26.41 9.46 12.51
C LEU A 540 25.10 9.38 11.71
N THR A 541 25.15 8.95 10.45
CA THR A 541 23.96 8.85 9.60
C THR A 541 22.99 7.78 10.10
N GLU A 542 23.49 6.62 10.50
CA GLU A 542 22.67 5.54 11.07
C GLU A 542 22.15 5.89 12.48
N GLU A 543 22.93 6.61 13.28
CA GLU A 543 22.50 7.16 14.57
C GLU A 543 21.33 8.15 14.37
N MET A 544 21.48 9.13 13.47
CA MET A 544 20.42 10.11 13.18
C MET A 544 19.13 9.46 12.68
N LYS A 545 19.23 8.41 11.85
CA LYS A 545 18.07 7.62 11.42
C LYS A 545 17.39 6.93 12.61
N SER A 546 18.18 6.27 13.45
CA SER A 546 17.68 5.53 14.61
C SER A 546 17.00 6.46 15.61
N GLU A 547 17.61 7.61 15.92
CA GLU A 547 17.01 8.64 16.76
C GLU A 547 15.73 9.20 16.16
N SER A 548 15.72 9.52 14.85
CA SER A 548 14.53 10.06 14.20
C SER A 548 13.34 9.09 14.27
N ILE A 549 13.59 7.79 14.10
CA ILE A 549 12.54 6.76 14.24
C ILE A 549 12.11 6.65 15.69
N LEU A 550 13.06 6.66 16.64
CA LEU A 550 12.75 6.55 18.06
C LEU A 550 11.85 7.71 18.53
N ARG A 551 12.11 8.93 18.06
CA ARG A 551 11.22 10.08 18.28
C ARG A 551 9.85 9.86 17.67
N GLN A 552 9.77 9.31 16.44
CA GLN A 552 8.50 9.05 15.78
C GLN A 552 7.66 7.99 16.51
N VAL A 553 8.27 6.88 16.96
CA VAL A 553 7.54 5.85 17.72
C VAL A 553 7.12 6.37 19.10
N THR A 554 7.97 7.16 19.77
CA THR A 554 7.62 7.81 21.05
C THR A 554 6.44 8.76 20.88
N TYR A 555 6.46 9.60 19.84
CA TYR A 555 5.34 10.47 19.51
C TYR A 555 4.06 9.66 19.21
N THR A 556 4.16 8.61 18.39
CA THR A 556 3.01 7.76 18.03
C THR A 556 2.40 7.11 19.27
N ALA A 557 3.23 6.61 20.18
CA ALA A 557 2.83 6.03 21.45
C ALA A 557 2.08 7.04 22.34
N VAL A 558 2.67 8.21 22.56
CA VAL A 558 2.09 9.26 23.42
C VAL A 558 0.78 9.78 22.84
N ILE A 559 0.71 10.06 21.54
CA ILE A 559 -0.51 10.51 20.89
C ILE A 559 -1.59 9.43 20.95
N MET A 560 -1.26 8.17 20.71
CA MET A 560 -2.23 7.08 20.82
C MET A 560 -2.85 7.01 22.22
N VAL A 561 -2.03 7.11 23.29
CA VAL A 561 -2.53 7.12 24.68
C VAL A 561 -3.37 8.36 24.95
N ALA A 562 -2.93 9.53 24.52
CA ALA A 562 -3.69 10.78 24.67
C ALA A 562 -5.05 10.69 23.97
N ASP A 563 -5.09 10.17 22.74
CA ASP A 563 -6.30 9.98 21.95
C ASP A 563 -7.29 8.99 22.60
N PHE A 564 -6.80 7.96 23.32
CA PHE A 564 -7.66 7.02 24.03
C PHE A 564 -8.29 7.62 25.29
N LEU A 565 -7.61 8.58 25.91
CA LEU A 565 -8.04 9.23 27.15
C LEU A 565 -8.78 10.55 26.91
N ASP A 566 -8.83 11.04 25.67
CA ASP A 566 -9.47 12.30 25.33
C ASP A 566 -11.01 12.20 25.49
N PRO A 567 -11.60 12.87 26.50
CA PRO A 567 -13.04 12.84 26.73
C PRO A 567 -13.82 13.63 25.67
N THR A 568 -13.14 14.45 24.87
CA THR A 568 -13.75 15.24 23.78
C THR A 568 -13.87 14.47 22.48
N LYS A 569 -13.24 13.29 22.39
CA LYS A 569 -13.37 12.36 21.27
C LYS A 569 -14.80 11.80 21.24
N ARG A 570 -15.68 12.50 20.52
CA ARG A 570 -17.06 12.03 20.28
C ARG A 570 -16.98 10.67 19.60
N SER A 571 -17.79 9.70 20.07
CA SER A 571 -18.05 8.44 19.37
C SER A 571 -18.95 8.66 18.13
N GLU A 572 -18.68 9.72 17.36
CA GLU A 572 -19.33 9.99 16.09
C GLU A 572 -18.48 9.33 14.99
N SER A 573 -19.16 8.58 14.12
CA SER A 573 -18.63 7.82 12.98
C SER A 573 -17.35 8.46 12.41
N ILE A 574 -16.22 7.77 12.59
CA ILE A 574 -14.90 8.20 12.15
C ILE A 574 -14.98 8.53 10.66
N LEU A 575 -14.99 9.83 10.36
CA LEU A 575 -14.86 10.38 9.03
C LEU A 575 -13.61 9.77 8.38
N PHE A 576 -13.83 9.11 7.25
CA PHE A 576 -12.88 8.66 6.24
C PHE A 576 -11.41 9.03 6.52
N HIS A 577 -10.66 8.12 7.16
CA HIS A 577 -9.20 8.17 7.06
C HIS A 577 -8.79 7.76 5.64
N PRO A 578 -7.87 8.49 4.98
CA PRO A 578 -7.44 8.14 3.63
C PRO A 578 -6.78 6.77 3.64
N GLY A 579 -7.53 5.78 3.16
CA GLY A 579 -7.13 4.46 2.67
C GLY A 579 -6.01 3.75 3.41
N PHE A 580 -6.36 2.58 3.93
CA PHE A 580 -5.47 1.49 4.34
C PHE A 580 -4.30 1.18 3.35
N ALA A 581 -4.37 1.69 2.10
CA ALA A 581 -3.24 1.77 1.17
C ALA A 581 -1.92 2.34 1.77
N ARG A 582 -1.98 3.17 2.82
CA ARG A 582 -0.79 3.66 3.54
C ARG A 582 -0.16 2.66 4.51
N PHE A 583 -0.88 1.63 4.94
CA PHE A 583 -0.37 0.60 5.86
C PHE A 583 0.56 -0.40 5.18
N LEU A 584 0.53 -0.45 3.84
CA LEU A 584 1.14 -1.50 3.02
C LEU A 584 2.03 -0.97 1.91
N THR A 585 2.11 0.36 1.77
CA THR A 585 3.25 0.98 1.09
C THR A 585 4.30 1.23 2.17
N PRO A 586 5.59 0.85 1.96
CA PRO A 586 6.65 1.28 2.87
C PRO A 586 6.49 2.78 3.02
N ILE A 587 6.41 3.27 4.28
CA ILE A 587 6.07 4.65 4.64
C ILE A 587 6.59 5.56 3.52
N ARG A 588 5.68 6.03 2.65
CA ARG A 588 6.02 7.13 1.74
C ARG A 588 6.13 8.33 2.67
N GLN A 589 7.32 8.53 3.25
CA GLN A 589 7.69 9.72 4.01
C GLN A 589 7.65 10.91 3.04
N ASN A 590 6.45 11.38 2.73
CA ASN A 590 6.21 12.67 2.12
C ASN A 590 5.65 13.59 3.20
N THR A 591 6.44 13.82 4.25
CA THR A 591 6.45 15.00 5.14
C THR A 591 7.08 14.62 6.48
N VAL A 592 8.36 14.94 6.65
CA VAL A 592 8.84 15.40 7.95
C VAL A 592 8.72 16.92 7.87
N SER A 593 7.80 17.51 8.64
CA SER A 593 7.88 18.94 8.93
C SER A 593 9.11 19.11 9.84
N PRO A 594 9.97 20.11 9.62
CA PRO A 594 11.07 20.36 10.55
C PRO A 594 10.45 20.69 11.92
N PHE A 595 10.73 19.86 12.92
CA PHE A 595 10.43 20.20 14.31
C PHE A 595 11.29 21.42 14.68
N PRO A 596 10.72 22.45 15.33
CA PRO A 596 11.52 23.54 15.85
C PRO A 596 12.45 22.98 16.94
N ARG A 597 13.75 23.31 16.85
CA ARG A 597 14.69 23.06 17.95
C ARG A 597 14.14 23.75 19.20
N CYS A 598 13.79 22.97 20.23
CA CYS A 598 13.63 23.51 21.57
C CYS A 598 14.97 24.14 21.96
N LYS A 599 15.03 25.47 22.03
CA LYS A 599 16.11 26.16 22.72
C LYS A 599 15.99 25.78 24.19
N THR A 600 17.03 25.17 24.75
CA THR A 600 17.21 25.09 26.19
C THR A 600 17.27 26.51 26.75
N PRO A 601 16.54 26.83 27.82
CA PRO A 601 16.78 28.05 28.57
C PRO A 601 18.04 27.85 29.43
N ASP A 602 19.01 28.75 29.27
CA ASP A 602 19.96 29.09 30.33
C ASP A 602 19.24 29.84 31.46
#